data_AF-A0A835A432-F1
#
_entry.id   AF-A0A835A432-F1
#
_cell.length_a   1.000
_cell.length_b   1.000
_cell.length_c   1.000
_cell.angle_alpha   90.00
_cell.angle_beta   90.00
_cell.angle_gamma   90.00
#
_symmetry.space_group_name_H-M   'P 1'
#
loop_
_entity.id
_entity.type
_entity.pdbx_description
1 polymer ?
#
loop_
_entity_poly.entity_id
_entity_poly.type
_entity_poly.pdbx_seq_one_letter_code
_entity_poly.pdbx_strand_id
1 'polypeptide(L)'
;MENPTTTTTATSSAALATTLCNSIQALGRGFDVTSDIRLLYCKGAPGSRLVNLHEHMPHSTRDLQIYDGLVIPNVSLDIECFSENTSRETIPVCSFHEMAKYFNDKSGLLGCIPLGSFNSMFNFTGSWQVDAAATKSLAMVGYFMPLFKVKFITSHLALHEEIKRAVPNSWDPSSLARWDLFTQKVEHLKWESYGIFIENFGTHIITSATIGGRDVVYVKQHQLSSLSATDIEKYVTDIGKQRFLDLESQLSAGAGPFKNKDKASIDVTVIFRRRGGDDLEQSHAKWADTVHLAPDVINMTFSPIVSLLEGVPGLKHLARAIELYLEYKPPIEDLQYFLEFQIARVWAPGQSNLSAYQRKEPVCPFLQFSLMGPKLYISSDQITVGRKPVTGLRLCLEGSKQNRLTVNLQHLVSLPKILHPHWNPNMAIGAPKWQGPEEQDSRWFEPIKWKNFSHVSTAPIEQTETCIGDLSGVHIITGAQLGVWDFGAKSVLHLKLLFSKVPGCTIRRSIWDHSPSNICHSQRPDSASSSSLNESSDDKKADSSSQTGKLVKIVDLTEMSKGPQDMPGHWLVTGAKLGVEKGKIVLRVKYSLLNY
;
A
#
# COMPACT_ATOMS: atom_id res chain seq x y z
N MET A 1 -32.86 35.10 36.27
CA MET A 1 -33.09 33.78 35.65
C MET A 1 -33.18 34.02 34.17
N GLU A 2 -32.06 33.90 33.47
CA GLU A 2 -32.03 33.93 32.00
C GLU A 2 -32.61 32.61 31.47
N ASN A 3 -33.47 32.69 30.45
CA ASN A 3 -34.09 31.53 29.85
C ASN A 3 -33.04 30.63 29.18
N PRO A 4 -32.93 29.34 29.55
CA PRO A 4 -31.98 28.41 28.92
C PRO A 4 -32.16 28.26 27.41
N THR A 5 -33.37 28.50 26.90
CA THR A 5 -33.76 28.32 25.50
C THR A 5 -33.12 29.34 24.55
N THR A 6 -32.81 30.55 25.04
CA THR A 6 -32.25 31.64 24.22
C THR A 6 -30.74 31.48 24.01
N THR A 7 -30.05 30.88 24.99
CA THR A 7 -28.60 30.63 24.91
C THR A 7 -28.31 29.47 23.95
N THR A 8 -29.09 28.40 23.99
CA THR A 8 -28.90 27.21 23.13
C THR A 8 -29.16 27.49 21.65
N THR A 9 -30.16 28.33 21.33
CA THR A 9 -30.48 28.75 19.96
C THR A 9 -29.45 29.71 19.36
N ALA A 10 -28.88 30.61 20.17
CA ALA A 10 -27.78 31.46 19.73
C ALA A 10 -26.50 30.66 19.45
N THR A 11 -26.18 29.66 20.30
CA THR A 11 -25.01 28.79 20.09
C THR A 11 -25.15 27.83 18.92
N SER A 12 -26.36 27.33 18.63
CA SER A 12 -26.60 26.43 17.50
C SER A 12 -26.48 27.12 16.15
N SER A 13 -27.06 28.33 16.03
CA SER A 13 -26.92 29.18 14.86
C SER A 13 -25.44 29.53 14.60
N ALA A 14 -24.67 29.78 15.67
CA ALA A 14 -23.23 30.06 15.57
C ALA A 14 -22.41 28.85 15.07
N ALA A 15 -22.69 27.64 15.55
CA ALA A 15 -21.99 26.43 15.12
C ALA A 15 -22.26 26.11 13.64
N LEU A 16 -23.53 26.14 13.23
CA LEU A 16 -23.93 25.97 11.83
C LEU A 16 -23.27 27.02 10.93
N ALA A 17 -23.33 28.30 11.32
CA ALA A 17 -22.71 29.40 10.59
C ALA A 17 -21.20 29.19 10.42
N THR A 18 -20.53 28.75 11.49
CA THR A 18 -19.08 28.50 11.50
C THR A 18 -18.72 27.34 10.56
N THR A 19 -19.41 26.20 10.66
CA THR A 19 -19.15 25.04 9.78
C THR A 19 -19.41 25.39 8.31
N LEU A 20 -20.48 26.13 8.03
CA LEU A 20 -20.83 26.53 6.68
C LEU A 20 -19.81 27.55 6.11
N CYS A 21 -19.41 28.55 6.90
CA CYS A 21 -18.35 29.50 6.53
C CYS A 21 -17.02 28.78 6.23
N ASN A 22 -16.60 27.87 7.11
CA ASN A 22 -15.38 27.08 6.92
C ASN A 22 -15.47 26.19 5.67
N SER A 23 -16.65 25.65 5.37
CA SER A 23 -16.88 24.83 4.17
C SER A 23 -16.82 25.66 2.88
N ILE A 24 -17.37 26.88 2.89
CA ILE A 24 -17.26 27.83 1.77
C ILE A 24 -15.79 28.22 1.54
N GLN A 25 -15.05 28.50 2.61
CA GLN A 25 -13.62 28.79 2.56
C GLN A 25 -12.76 27.58 2.16
N ALA A 26 -13.30 26.36 2.26
CA ALA A 26 -12.63 25.14 1.83
C ALA A 26 -12.67 24.90 0.32
N LEU A 27 -13.71 25.38 -0.37
CA LEU A 27 -13.81 25.22 -1.82
C LEU A 27 -12.58 25.79 -2.54
N GLY A 28 -12.10 25.12 -3.57
CA GLY A 28 -10.93 25.57 -4.32
C GLY A 28 -9.59 25.40 -3.60
N ARG A 29 -9.56 24.91 -2.35
CA ARG A 29 -8.31 24.55 -1.66
C ARG A 29 -7.82 23.17 -2.10
N GLY A 30 -6.52 23.00 -1.96
CA GLY A 30 -5.85 21.72 -2.13
C GLY A 30 -6.27 20.70 -1.09
N PHE A 31 -6.31 19.43 -1.47
CA PHE A 31 -6.65 18.32 -0.60
C PHE A 31 -5.88 17.07 -0.97
N ASP A 32 -5.41 16.34 0.03
CA ASP A 32 -4.87 15.02 -0.16
C ASP A 32 -5.95 13.96 0.08
N VAL A 33 -6.46 13.38 -1.01
CA VAL A 33 -7.56 12.39 -0.95
C VAL A 33 -7.17 11.06 -0.31
N THR A 34 -5.90 10.88 0.10
CA THR A 34 -5.47 9.78 0.98
C THR A 34 -5.86 10.00 2.45
N SER A 35 -6.30 11.22 2.80
CA SER A 35 -6.82 11.59 4.13
C SER A 35 -8.36 11.46 4.21
N ASP A 36 -8.89 11.41 5.44
CA ASP A 36 -10.35 11.50 5.67
C ASP A 36 -10.87 12.90 5.30
N ILE A 37 -12.17 13.05 5.00
CA ILE A 37 -12.83 14.28 4.52
C ILE A 37 -12.97 15.39 5.59
N ARG A 38 -12.10 15.46 6.59
CA ARG A 38 -12.14 16.53 7.61
C ARG A 38 -11.54 17.81 7.05
N LEU A 39 -12.17 18.94 7.38
CA LEU A 39 -11.68 20.26 6.97
C LEU A 39 -10.25 20.55 7.46
N LEU A 40 -9.82 19.92 8.56
CA LEU A 40 -8.46 20.03 9.08
C LEU A 40 -7.38 19.52 8.10
N TYR A 41 -7.74 18.67 7.13
CA TYR A 41 -6.81 18.15 6.12
C TYR A 41 -6.74 19.01 4.85
N CYS A 42 -7.51 20.10 4.78
CA CYS A 42 -7.40 21.04 3.68
C CYS A 42 -6.03 21.72 3.69
N LYS A 43 -5.42 21.86 2.52
CA LYS A 43 -4.11 22.47 2.34
C LYS A 43 -4.18 24.00 2.39
N GLY A 44 -3.09 24.64 2.80
CA GLY A 44 -3.02 26.10 3.01
C GLY A 44 -3.84 26.60 4.20
N ALA A 45 -3.98 27.92 4.34
CA ALA A 45 -4.82 28.55 5.36
C ALA A 45 -6.30 28.59 4.92
N PRO A 46 -7.27 28.77 5.84
CA PRO A 46 -8.65 29.06 5.44
C PRO A 46 -8.72 30.25 4.48
N GLY A 47 -9.39 30.08 3.34
CA GLY A 47 -9.47 31.11 2.28
C GLY A 47 -8.29 31.15 1.29
N SER A 48 -7.19 30.40 1.50
CA SER A 48 -6.09 30.34 0.52
C SER A 48 -6.41 29.37 -0.63
N ARG A 49 -7.29 29.79 -1.54
CA ARG A 49 -7.71 28.98 -2.68
C ARG A 49 -6.57 28.81 -3.69
N LEU A 50 -6.52 27.67 -4.35
CA LEU A 50 -5.60 27.41 -5.46
C LEU A 50 -6.16 27.91 -6.80
N VAL A 51 -7.48 28.14 -6.85
CA VAL A 51 -8.22 28.55 -8.03
C VAL A 51 -8.54 30.05 -7.97
N ASN A 52 -8.44 30.72 -9.12
CA ASN A 52 -8.88 32.09 -9.29
C ASN A 52 -10.42 32.12 -9.22
N LEU A 53 -10.95 32.74 -8.18
CA LEU A 53 -12.34 33.19 -8.17
C LEU A 53 -12.35 34.68 -8.43
N HIS A 54 -13.43 35.20 -9.02
CA HIS A 54 -13.57 36.64 -9.26
C HIS A 54 -13.80 37.45 -7.98
N GLU A 55 -13.45 36.93 -6.79
CA GLU A 55 -13.70 37.47 -5.44
C GLU A 55 -13.12 38.88 -5.23
N HIS A 56 -12.13 39.30 -6.01
CA HIS A 56 -11.52 40.65 -5.91
C HIS A 56 -12.17 41.73 -6.80
N MET A 57 -13.13 41.36 -7.65
CA MET A 57 -13.85 42.32 -8.48
C MET A 57 -14.97 43.00 -7.68
N PRO A 58 -15.18 44.33 -7.81
CA PRO A 58 -16.34 44.97 -7.18
C PRO A 58 -17.63 44.31 -7.67
N HIS A 59 -18.53 43.99 -6.73
CA HIS A 59 -19.81 43.28 -6.94
C HIS A 59 -19.73 41.78 -7.27
N SER A 60 -18.60 41.10 -7.02
CA SER A 60 -18.49 39.64 -7.24
C SER A 60 -18.92 38.78 -6.04
N THR A 61 -19.30 39.41 -4.93
CA THR A 61 -19.72 38.74 -3.70
C THR A 61 -21.15 39.14 -3.33
N ARG A 62 -21.85 38.23 -2.66
CA ARG A 62 -23.20 38.44 -2.13
C ARG A 62 -23.32 37.91 -0.71
N ASP A 63 -24.31 38.41 0.00
CA ASP A 63 -24.75 37.84 1.25
C ASP A 63 -25.62 36.62 0.97
N LEU A 64 -25.16 35.45 1.42
CA LEU A 64 -25.86 34.19 1.25
C LEU A 64 -26.87 34.04 2.39
N GLN A 65 -28.15 34.18 2.07
CA GLN A 65 -29.23 33.89 3.01
C GLN A 65 -29.43 32.38 3.14
N ILE A 66 -29.42 31.91 4.38
CA ILE A 66 -29.66 30.53 4.78
C ILE A 66 -31.02 30.47 5.50
N TYR A 67 -31.55 29.25 5.68
CA TYR A 67 -32.75 29.01 6.46
C TYR A 67 -32.57 29.49 7.91
N ASP A 68 -33.65 29.97 8.54
CA ASP A 68 -33.68 30.50 9.92
C ASP A 68 -33.01 31.88 10.14
N GLY A 69 -33.02 32.73 9.11
CA GLY A 69 -32.52 34.12 9.21
C GLY A 69 -31.00 34.26 9.30
N LEU A 70 -30.26 33.15 9.19
CA LEU A 70 -28.81 33.13 9.15
C LEU A 70 -28.30 33.70 7.80
N VAL A 71 -27.36 34.64 7.86
CA VAL A 71 -26.75 35.26 6.69
C VAL A 71 -25.24 35.06 6.75
N ILE A 72 -24.66 34.50 5.69
CA ILE A 72 -23.21 34.44 5.51
C ILE A 72 -22.79 35.56 4.57
N PRO A 73 -22.05 36.57 5.05
CA PRO A 73 -21.66 37.69 4.22
C PRO A 73 -20.52 37.34 3.26
N ASN A 74 -20.38 38.13 2.20
CA ASN A 74 -19.22 38.12 1.29
C ASN A 74 -18.92 36.77 0.62
N VAL A 75 -19.95 36.01 0.24
CA VAL A 75 -19.79 34.75 -0.50
C VAL A 75 -19.65 35.04 -2.00
N SER A 76 -18.68 34.44 -2.66
CA SER A 76 -18.50 34.55 -4.12
C SER A 76 -19.78 34.17 -4.88
N LEU A 77 -20.10 34.91 -5.94
CA LEU A 77 -21.18 34.57 -6.87
C LEU A 77 -20.94 33.22 -7.58
N ASP A 78 -19.70 32.75 -7.65
CA ASP A 78 -19.35 31.44 -8.23
C ASP A 78 -19.69 30.25 -7.33
N ILE A 79 -20.21 30.51 -6.12
CA ILE A 79 -20.55 29.48 -5.12
C ILE A 79 -22.06 29.45 -4.93
N GLU A 80 -22.62 28.25 -5.06
CA GLU A 80 -24.01 27.97 -4.71
C GLU A 80 -24.11 27.14 -3.43
N CYS A 81 -25.19 27.38 -2.70
CA CYS A 81 -25.55 26.65 -1.50
C CYS A 81 -27.02 26.28 -1.57
N PHE A 82 -27.34 25.02 -1.33
CA PHE A 82 -28.71 24.52 -1.30
C PHE A 82 -28.89 23.47 -0.22
N SER A 83 -30.12 23.28 0.23
CA SER A 83 -30.49 22.22 1.16
C SER A 83 -30.60 20.89 0.42
N GLU A 84 -30.11 19.80 1.02
CA GLU A 84 -30.36 18.43 0.55
C GLU A 84 -31.30 17.72 1.54
N ASN A 85 -31.94 16.63 1.10
CA ASN A 85 -32.86 15.87 1.94
C ASN A 85 -32.14 14.73 2.65
N THR A 86 -32.60 14.41 3.86
CA THR A 86 -32.18 13.20 4.58
C THR A 86 -32.45 11.95 3.74
N SER A 87 -31.46 11.06 3.67
CA SER A 87 -31.54 9.79 2.98
C SER A 87 -31.08 8.65 3.88
N ARG A 88 -31.71 7.49 3.70
CA ARG A 88 -31.19 6.22 4.22
C ARG A 88 -30.49 5.51 3.09
N GLU A 89 -29.24 5.12 3.31
CA GLU A 89 -28.47 4.37 2.32
C GLU A 89 -28.09 3.01 2.89
N THR A 90 -28.28 1.98 2.06
CA THR A 90 -27.84 0.61 2.34
C THR A 90 -27.09 0.14 1.12
N ILE A 91 -25.83 -0.24 1.29
CA ILE A 91 -25.04 -0.90 0.26
C ILE A 91 -25.05 -2.40 0.59
N PRO A 92 -25.53 -3.24 -0.34
CA PRO A 92 -25.54 -4.69 -0.14
C PRO A 92 -24.11 -5.23 -0.06
N VAL A 93 -23.98 -6.51 0.26
CA VAL A 93 -22.68 -7.18 0.37
C VAL A 93 -21.96 -7.11 -0.98
N CYS A 94 -20.81 -6.45 -1.00
CA CYS A 94 -20.01 -6.28 -2.19
C CYS A 94 -18.51 -6.48 -1.91
N SER A 95 -17.73 -6.56 -2.97
CA SER A 95 -16.28 -6.69 -2.87
C SER A 95 -15.60 -5.40 -2.39
N PHE A 96 -14.35 -5.52 -1.95
CA PHE A 96 -13.52 -4.39 -1.56
C PHE A 96 -13.48 -3.29 -2.63
N HIS A 97 -13.29 -3.68 -3.90
CA HIS A 97 -13.15 -2.74 -5.02
C HIS A 97 -14.48 -2.06 -5.39
N GLU A 98 -15.62 -2.76 -5.28
CA GLU A 98 -16.94 -2.18 -5.51
C GLU A 98 -17.28 -1.14 -4.45
N MET A 99 -17.01 -1.45 -3.17
CA MET A 99 -17.20 -0.48 -2.08
C MET A 99 -16.24 0.72 -2.24
N ALA A 100 -14.97 0.49 -2.58
CA ALA A 100 -14.03 1.58 -2.85
C ALA A 100 -14.52 2.46 -4.00
N LYS A 101 -14.99 1.86 -5.10
CA LYS A 101 -15.60 2.59 -6.22
C LYS A 101 -16.80 3.42 -5.77
N TYR A 102 -17.69 2.90 -4.93
CA TYR A 102 -18.82 3.67 -4.40
C TYR A 102 -18.38 4.93 -3.64
N PHE A 103 -17.33 4.83 -2.82
CA PHE A 103 -16.75 6.00 -2.12
C PHE A 103 -16.14 7.00 -3.11
N ASN A 104 -15.48 6.52 -4.17
CA ASN A 104 -14.91 7.36 -5.22
C ASN A 104 -16.00 8.10 -5.99
N ASP A 105 -17.06 7.39 -6.41
CA ASP A 105 -18.20 7.95 -7.13
C ASP A 105 -18.90 9.02 -6.28
N LYS A 106 -19.11 8.77 -4.97
CA LYS A 106 -19.64 9.77 -4.02
C LYS A 106 -18.75 11.00 -3.86
N SER A 107 -17.46 10.86 -4.11
CA SER A 107 -16.46 11.94 -4.06
C SER A 107 -16.23 12.60 -5.44
N GLY A 108 -16.99 12.21 -6.47
CA GLY A 108 -16.84 12.72 -7.84
C GLY A 108 -15.59 12.23 -8.57
N LEU A 109 -15.00 11.12 -8.12
CA LEU A 109 -13.77 10.55 -8.67
C LEU A 109 -14.04 9.21 -9.36
N LEU A 110 -13.26 8.92 -10.40
CA LEU A 110 -13.33 7.65 -11.13
C LEU A 110 -12.35 6.61 -10.56
N GLY A 111 -12.61 5.33 -10.84
CA GLY A 111 -11.75 4.21 -10.48
C GLY A 111 -12.10 3.56 -9.14
N CYS A 112 -11.21 2.69 -8.66
CA CYS A 112 -11.42 1.89 -7.45
C CYS A 112 -10.23 1.91 -6.48
N ILE A 113 -9.26 2.80 -6.69
CA ILE A 113 -8.19 3.03 -5.71
C ILE A 113 -8.85 3.63 -4.45
N PRO A 114 -8.70 3.01 -3.28
CA PRO A 114 -9.43 3.43 -2.09
C PRO A 114 -8.97 4.79 -1.59
N LEU A 115 -9.90 5.69 -1.31
CA LEU A 115 -9.62 6.99 -0.71
C LEU A 115 -9.36 6.89 0.80
N GLY A 116 -8.83 7.96 1.38
CA GLY A 116 -8.65 8.09 2.82
C GLY A 116 -9.96 8.03 3.60
N SER A 117 -11.04 8.57 3.03
CA SER A 117 -12.39 8.46 3.59
C SER A 117 -12.85 7.01 3.71
N PHE A 118 -12.68 6.21 2.65
CA PHE A 118 -12.98 4.78 2.66
C PHE A 118 -12.13 4.04 3.73
N ASN A 119 -10.82 4.29 3.73
CA ASN A 119 -9.90 3.68 4.70
C ASN A 119 -10.31 4.01 6.14
N SER A 120 -10.63 5.27 6.42
CA SER A 120 -11.04 5.74 7.75
C SER A 120 -12.38 5.14 8.19
N MET A 121 -13.32 4.89 7.28
CA MET A 121 -14.62 4.32 7.62
C MET A 121 -14.53 2.83 7.98
N PHE A 122 -13.64 2.07 7.31
CA PHE A 122 -13.46 0.63 7.53
C PHE A 122 -12.25 0.25 8.41
N ASN A 123 -11.54 1.24 8.97
CA ASN A 123 -10.31 1.07 9.76
C ASN A 123 -9.19 0.32 9.01
N PHE A 124 -9.04 0.61 7.72
CA PHE A 124 -7.90 0.13 6.94
C PHE A 124 -6.68 1.02 7.18
N THR A 125 -5.54 0.39 7.45
CA THR A 125 -4.29 1.07 7.84
C THR A 125 -3.07 0.53 7.10
N GLY A 126 -3.21 -0.55 6.32
CA GLY A 126 -2.13 -1.16 5.57
C GLY A 126 -2.08 -0.66 4.12
N SER A 127 -1.22 -1.31 3.32
CA SER A 127 -1.32 -1.24 1.86
C SER A 127 -2.67 -1.80 1.43
N TRP A 128 -3.38 -1.12 0.53
CA TRP A 128 -4.74 -1.53 0.18
C TRP A 128 -4.82 -2.91 -0.45
N GLN A 129 -3.75 -3.41 -1.09
CA GLN A 129 -3.70 -4.75 -1.66
C GLN A 129 -3.75 -5.82 -0.57
N VAL A 130 -3.08 -5.59 0.56
CA VAL A 130 -3.11 -6.49 1.73
C VAL A 130 -4.48 -6.42 2.39
N ASP A 131 -5.02 -5.21 2.57
CA ASP A 131 -6.35 -5.02 3.15
C ASP A 131 -7.45 -5.65 2.28
N ALA A 132 -7.34 -5.54 0.95
CA ALA A 132 -8.22 -6.18 0.00
C ALA A 132 -8.10 -7.71 0.05
N ALA A 133 -6.88 -8.26 0.10
CA ALA A 133 -6.65 -9.70 0.20
C ALA A 133 -7.16 -10.30 1.54
N ALA A 134 -7.16 -9.50 2.60
CA ALA A 134 -7.67 -9.88 3.92
C ALA A 134 -9.19 -9.71 4.06
N THR A 135 -9.88 -9.10 3.08
CA THR A 135 -11.30 -8.76 3.14
C THR A 135 -12.11 -9.59 2.15
N LYS A 136 -13.05 -10.39 2.67
CA LYS A 136 -13.97 -11.19 1.85
C LYS A 136 -15.05 -10.34 1.20
N SER A 137 -15.69 -9.49 2.00
CA SER A 137 -16.77 -8.62 1.56
C SER A 137 -16.97 -7.46 2.52
N LEU A 138 -17.62 -6.40 2.03
CA LEU A 138 -17.97 -5.19 2.76
C LEU A 138 -19.46 -4.90 2.58
N ALA A 139 -20.06 -4.26 3.58
CA ALA A 139 -21.42 -3.75 3.50
C ALA A 139 -21.57 -2.51 4.38
N MET A 140 -22.57 -1.68 4.11
CA MET A 140 -22.89 -0.55 4.98
C MET A 140 -24.39 -0.26 5.00
N VAL A 141 -24.85 0.25 6.15
CA VAL A 141 -26.21 0.78 6.31
C VAL A 141 -26.14 2.01 7.20
N GLY A 142 -26.79 3.09 6.79
CA GLY A 142 -26.74 4.33 7.56
C GLY A 142 -27.73 5.40 7.11
N TYR A 143 -27.86 6.41 7.95
CA TYR A 143 -28.60 7.63 7.65
C TYR A 143 -27.62 8.76 7.37
N PHE A 144 -27.91 9.50 6.30
CA PHE A 144 -27.24 10.72 5.92
C PHE A 144 -28.25 11.85 6.03
N MET A 145 -27.93 12.85 6.86
CA MET A 145 -28.75 14.02 7.13
C MET A 145 -27.99 15.26 6.63
N PRO A 146 -27.86 15.45 5.30
CA PRO A 146 -27.27 16.66 4.78
C PRO A 146 -28.20 17.83 5.09
N LEU A 147 -27.65 18.90 5.66
CA LEU A 147 -28.38 20.16 5.89
C LEU A 147 -28.15 21.10 4.72
N PHE A 148 -26.89 21.25 4.32
CA PHE A 148 -26.50 22.16 3.24
C PHE A 148 -25.40 21.54 2.40
N LYS A 149 -25.40 21.84 1.11
CA LYS A 149 -24.29 21.56 0.21
C LYS A 149 -23.83 22.83 -0.46
N VAL A 150 -22.54 23.10 -0.33
CA VAL A 150 -21.86 24.20 -1.00
C VAL A 150 -21.01 23.67 -2.14
N LYS A 151 -21.11 24.26 -3.34
CA LYS A 151 -20.32 23.84 -4.51
C LYS A 151 -20.07 25.00 -5.48
N PHE A 152 -19.12 24.82 -6.37
CA PHE A 152 -18.94 25.74 -7.50
C PHE A 152 -20.07 25.62 -8.52
N ILE A 153 -20.53 26.76 -9.02
CA ILE A 153 -21.51 26.85 -10.12
C ILE A 153 -20.85 26.44 -11.45
N THR A 154 -19.62 26.93 -11.67
CA THR A 154 -18.88 26.71 -12.91
C THR A 154 -17.91 25.54 -12.76
N SER A 155 -17.88 24.66 -13.77
CA SER A 155 -16.92 23.55 -13.88
C SER A 155 -15.54 23.97 -14.40
N HIS A 156 -15.45 25.14 -15.05
CA HIS A 156 -14.21 25.71 -15.58
C HIS A 156 -13.44 26.49 -14.50
N LEU A 157 -12.68 25.77 -13.68
CA LEU A 157 -11.79 26.37 -12.69
C LEU A 157 -10.41 26.67 -13.30
N ALA A 158 -9.81 27.80 -12.95
CA ALA A 158 -8.46 28.17 -13.38
C ALA A 158 -7.52 28.30 -12.18
N LEU A 159 -6.38 27.62 -12.20
CA LEU A 159 -5.37 27.72 -11.15
C LEU A 159 -4.63 29.07 -11.18
N HIS A 160 -4.20 29.55 -10.00
CA HIS A 160 -3.24 30.64 -9.90
C HIS A 160 -1.92 30.30 -10.62
N GLU A 161 -1.31 31.29 -11.28
CA GLU A 161 -0.06 31.11 -12.03
C GLU A 161 1.12 30.68 -11.15
N GLU A 162 1.08 31.00 -9.85
CA GLU A 162 2.07 30.54 -8.88
C GLU A 162 2.10 29.02 -8.74
N ILE A 163 0.93 28.38 -8.80
CA ILE A 163 0.79 26.92 -8.70
C ILE A 163 1.35 26.26 -9.97
N LYS A 164 1.06 26.85 -11.14
CA LYS A 164 1.62 26.39 -12.41
C LYS A 164 3.15 26.48 -12.41
N ARG A 165 3.71 27.55 -11.85
CA ARG A 165 5.17 27.73 -11.70
C ARG A 165 5.80 26.78 -10.68
N ALA A 166 5.03 26.29 -9.71
CA ALA A 166 5.50 25.33 -8.71
C ALA A 166 5.59 23.89 -9.24
N VAL A 167 5.05 23.60 -10.43
CA VAL A 167 5.15 22.27 -11.04
C VAL A 167 6.61 21.98 -11.39
N PRO A 168 7.17 20.84 -10.96
CA PRO A 168 8.56 20.51 -11.28
C PRO A 168 8.73 20.21 -12.77
N ASN A 169 9.66 20.93 -13.42
CA ASN A 169 9.81 20.92 -14.89
C ASN A 169 10.42 19.64 -15.49
N SER A 170 10.93 18.70 -14.68
CA SER A 170 11.56 17.48 -15.18
C SER A 170 11.42 16.31 -14.22
N TRP A 171 11.21 15.14 -14.80
CA TRP A 171 11.27 13.83 -14.17
C TRP A 171 12.06 12.99 -15.12
N ASP A 172 13.15 12.41 -14.65
CA ASP A 172 13.92 11.58 -15.54
C ASP A 172 14.48 10.33 -14.86
N PRO A 173 13.72 9.22 -14.90
CA PRO A 173 14.24 7.87 -14.64
C PRO A 173 14.87 7.21 -15.89
N SER A 174 14.65 7.71 -17.11
CA SER A 174 14.90 6.97 -18.37
C SER A 174 15.95 7.58 -19.31
N SER A 175 16.28 8.88 -19.18
CA SER A 175 17.24 9.59 -20.04
C SER A 175 18.68 9.51 -19.51
N LEU A 176 18.92 8.72 -18.46
CA LEU A 176 20.22 8.38 -17.86
C LEU A 176 21.15 7.53 -18.77
N ALA A 177 20.82 7.30 -20.04
CA ALA A 177 21.73 6.69 -21.02
C ALA A 177 22.62 7.71 -21.76
N ARG A 178 22.52 9.02 -21.46
CA ARG A 178 23.45 10.03 -21.99
C ARG A 178 23.80 11.03 -20.90
N TRP A 179 25.07 11.08 -20.53
CA TRP A 179 25.64 12.02 -19.57
C TRP A 179 26.39 13.11 -20.33
N ASP A 180 26.11 14.38 -20.01
CA ASP A 180 27.01 15.52 -20.24
C ASP A 180 27.29 16.23 -18.90
N LEU A 181 28.53 16.67 -18.76
CA LEU A 181 29.22 16.86 -17.48
C LEU A 181 29.18 18.32 -17.01
N PHE A 182 28.01 18.94 -16.77
CA PHE A 182 27.99 20.31 -16.22
C PHE A 182 26.80 20.73 -15.32
N THR A 183 25.99 19.82 -14.76
CA THR A 183 24.74 20.23 -14.06
C THR A 183 24.52 19.60 -12.69
N GLN A 184 25.56 19.52 -11.85
CA GLN A 184 25.50 18.71 -10.61
C GLN A 184 24.80 19.37 -9.42
N LYS A 185 24.55 20.70 -9.43
CA LYS A 185 24.00 21.43 -8.26
C LYS A 185 22.49 21.76 -8.35
N VAL A 186 21.88 21.61 -9.53
CA VAL A 186 20.47 22.00 -9.78
C VAL A 186 19.52 20.79 -9.73
N GLU A 187 20.03 19.56 -9.82
CA GLU A 187 19.19 18.36 -9.93
C GLU A 187 18.79 17.71 -8.59
N HIS A 188 19.59 17.91 -7.53
CA HIS A 188 19.32 17.33 -6.21
C HIS A 188 18.06 17.93 -5.55
N LEU A 189 17.68 19.16 -5.91
CA LEU A 189 16.45 19.83 -5.44
C LEU A 189 15.17 19.38 -6.18
N LYS A 190 15.29 18.68 -7.33
CA LYS A 190 14.13 18.41 -8.21
C LYS A 190 13.19 17.31 -7.71
N TRP A 191 13.66 16.38 -6.87
CA TRP A 191 12.87 15.22 -6.43
C TRP A 191 12.15 15.43 -5.09
N GLU A 192 12.73 16.22 -4.19
CA GLU A 192 12.00 16.82 -3.05
C GLU A 192 10.76 17.58 -3.55
N SER A 193 10.83 18.14 -4.77
CA SER A 193 9.79 19.01 -5.31
C SER A 193 8.41 18.36 -5.49
N TYR A 194 8.31 17.05 -5.79
CA TYR A 194 6.99 16.40 -5.97
C TYR A 194 6.29 16.10 -4.64
N GLY A 195 7.05 15.64 -3.63
CA GLY A 195 6.54 15.49 -2.27
C GLY A 195 6.12 16.83 -1.69
N ILE A 196 6.97 17.85 -1.83
CA ILE A 196 6.66 19.22 -1.42
C ILE A 196 5.42 19.75 -2.16
N PHE A 197 5.26 19.48 -3.45
CA PHE A 197 4.07 19.89 -4.21
C PHE A 197 2.80 19.25 -3.62
N ILE A 198 2.79 17.93 -3.39
CA ILE A 198 1.63 17.23 -2.80
C ILE A 198 1.40 17.68 -1.35
N GLU A 199 2.46 17.93 -0.59
CA GLU A 199 2.35 18.41 0.78
C GLU A 199 1.72 19.81 0.84
N ASN A 200 2.13 20.71 -0.05
CA ASN A 200 1.67 22.10 -0.10
C ASN A 200 0.30 22.28 -0.77
N PHE A 201 0.03 21.56 -1.87
CA PHE A 201 -1.15 21.77 -2.71
C PHE A 201 -2.10 20.58 -2.74
N GLY A 202 -1.71 19.43 -2.22
CA GLY A 202 -2.52 18.21 -2.25
C GLY A 202 -2.49 17.52 -3.62
N THR A 203 -3.33 16.50 -3.76
CA THR A 203 -3.49 15.73 -5.00
C THR A 203 -4.70 16.21 -5.81
N HIS A 204 -5.70 16.77 -5.13
CA HIS A 204 -6.95 17.23 -5.72
C HIS A 204 -7.37 18.59 -5.14
N ILE A 205 -8.39 19.18 -5.75
CA ILE A 205 -9.02 20.43 -5.32
C ILE A 205 -10.45 20.13 -4.88
N ILE A 206 -10.87 20.74 -3.77
CA ILE A 206 -12.23 20.63 -3.26
C ILE A 206 -13.19 21.41 -4.15
N THR A 207 -14.21 20.74 -4.68
CA THR A 207 -15.23 21.33 -5.58
C THR A 207 -16.60 21.46 -4.92
N SER A 208 -16.90 20.61 -3.94
CA SER A 208 -18.08 20.74 -3.08
C SER A 208 -17.82 20.19 -1.69
N ALA A 209 -18.62 20.66 -0.72
CA ALA A 209 -18.69 20.12 0.62
C ALA A 209 -20.17 20.03 1.05
N THR A 210 -20.55 18.89 1.63
CA THR A 210 -21.87 18.66 2.20
C THR A 210 -21.76 18.69 3.73
N ILE A 211 -22.51 19.59 4.35
CA ILE A 211 -22.57 19.86 5.78
C ILE A 211 -23.82 19.19 6.36
N GLY A 212 -23.69 18.51 7.50
CA GLY A 212 -24.82 17.93 8.21
C GLY A 212 -24.38 16.85 9.19
N GLY A 213 -25.12 15.74 9.22
CA GLY A 213 -24.85 14.60 10.08
C GLY A 213 -24.90 13.28 9.32
N ARG A 214 -24.16 12.27 9.77
CA ARG A 214 -24.34 10.87 9.34
C ARG A 214 -24.12 9.91 10.48
N ASP A 215 -24.92 8.84 10.51
CA ASP A 215 -24.81 7.71 11.45
C ASP A 215 -24.83 6.42 10.63
N VAL A 216 -23.65 5.79 10.50
CA VAL A 216 -23.44 4.68 9.57
C VAL A 216 -22.79 3.51 10.29
N VAL A 217 -23.31 2.32 10.01
CA VAL A 217 -22.74 1.04 10.42
C VAL A 217 -22.02 0.43 9.23
N TYR A 218 -20.71 0.24 9.37
CA TYR A 218 -19.86 -0.42 8.40
C TYR A 218 -19.58 -1.85 8.87
N VAL A 219 -19.72 -2.81 7.96
CA VAL A 219 -19.52 -4.23 8.23
C VAL A 219 -18.41 -4.76 7.33
N LYS A 220 -17.39 -5.35 7.94
CA LYS A 220 -16.23 -5.95 7.26
C LYS A 220 -16.19 -7.45 7.53
N GLN A 221 -16.30 -8.26 6.48
CA GLN A 221 -16.12 -9.70 6.57
C GLN A 221 -14.67 -10.07 6.27
N HIS A 222 -14.01 -10.79 7.17
CA HIS A 222 -12.63 -11.24 6.97
C HIS A 222 -12.54 -12.38 5.96
N GLN A 223 -11.41 -12.49 5.24
CA GLN A 223 -11.20 -13.45 4.15
C GLN A 223 -11.44 -14.91 4.56
N LEU A 224 -11.09 -15.27 5.79
CA LEU A 224 -11.21 -16.63 6.32
C LEU A 224 -12.61 -16.95 6.85
N SER A 225 -13.55 -16.00 6.79
CA SER A 225 -14.91 -16.18 7.29
C SER A 225 -15.65 -17.28 6.54
N SER A 226 -16.30 -18.15 7.31
CA SER A 226 -17.15 -19.23 6.78
C SER A 226 -18.56 -18.79 6.37
N LEU A 227 -18.95 -17.55 6.68
CA LEU A 227 -20.30 -17.02 6.43
C LEU A 227 -20.55 -16.78 4.93
N SER A 228 -21.78 -17.03 4.49
CA SER A 228 -22.24 -16.73 3.14
C SER A 228 -22.60 -15.25 2.98
N ALA A 229 -22.74 -14.77 1.73
CA ALA A 229 -23.18 -13.40 1.47
C ALA A 229 -24.57 -13.12 2.07
N THR A 230 -25.51 -14.07 1.96
CA THR A 230 -26.86 -13.93 2.51
C THR A 230 -26.89 -13.85 4.04
N ASP A 231 -25.96 -14.55 4.72
CA ASP A 231 -25.82 -14.44 6.18
C ASP A 231 -25.39 -13.02 6.58
N ILE A 232 -24.44 -12.43 5.82
CA ILE A 232 -23.96 -11.06 6.06
C ILE A 232 -25.06 -10.03 5.72
N GLU A 233 -25.81 -10.20 4.63
CA GLU A 233 -26.92 -9.30 4.29
C GLU A 233 -27.99 -9.27 5.37
N LYS A 234 -28.35 -10.46 5.88
CA LYS A 234 -29.28 -10.57 7.00
C LYS A 234 -28.73 -9.89 8.25
N TYR A 235 -27.45 -10.12 8.55
CA TYR A 235 -26.77 -9.48 9.68
C TYR A 235 -26.76 -7.95 9.58
N VAL A 236 -26.45 -7.38 8.41
CA VAL A 236 -26.49 -5.94 8.13
C VAL A 236 -27.90 -5.37 8.30
N THR A 237 -28.92 -6.11 7.86
CA THR A 237 -30.31 -5.72 8.02
C THR A 237 -30.73 -5.68 9.48
N ASP A 238 -30.38 -6.71 10.25
CA ASP A 238 -30.76 -6.85 11.65
C ASP A 238 -30.02 -5.83 12.53
N ILE A 239 -28.74 -5.56 12.28
CA ILE A 239 -27.99 -4.53 13.02
C ILE A 239 -28.47 -3.13 12.67
N GLY A 240 -28.84 -2.87 11.41
CA GLY A 240 -29.45 -1.61 11.00
C GLY A 240 -30.78 -1.37 11.69
N LYS A 241 -31.63 -2.41 11.80
CA LYS A 241 -32.87 -2.35 12.59
C LYS A 241 -32.56 -2.04 14.06
N GLN A 242 -31.63 -2.75 14.67
CA GLN A 242 -31.27 -2.52 16.07
C GLN A 242 -30.74 -1.11 16.33
N ARG A 243 -29.96 -0.54 15.40
CA ARG A 243 -29.34 0.78 15.54
C ARG A 243 -30.33 1.93 15.31
N PHE A 244 -31.24 1.77 14.34
CA PHE A 244 -32.07 2.86 13.84
C PHE A 244 -33.56 2.74 14.17
N LEU A 245 -34.02 1.68 14.85
CA LEU A 245 -35.39 1.60 15.37
C LEU A 245 -35.49 2.32 16.70
N ASP A 246 -36.51 3.17 16.83
CA ASP A 246 -36.81 3.89 18.07
C ASP A 246 -37.25 2.96 19.20
N LEU A 247 -36.82 3.32 20.41
CA LEU A 247 -36.93 2.54 21.64
C LEU A 247 -38.39 2.32 22.11
N GLU A 248 -39.40 2.89 21.45
CA GLU A 248 -40.81 2.72 21.85
C GLU A 248 -41.36 1.31 21.60
N SER A 249 -40.75 0.52 20.71
CA SER A 249 -41.22 -0.85 20.43
C SER A 249 -40.57 -1.95 21.29
N GLN A 250 -39.68 -1.59 22.24
CA GLN A 250 -38.99 -2.58 23.09
C GLN A 250 -39.89 -3.22 24.18
N LEU A 251 -41.11 -2.73 24.36
CA LEU A 251 -42.07 -3.34 25.29
C LEU A 251 -42.94 -4.45 24.67
N SER A 252 -42.84 -4.71 23.36
CA SER A 252 -43.79 -5.61 22.67
C SER A 252 -43.19 -6.80 21.93
N ALA A 253 -41.85 -6.91 21.84
CA ALA A 253 -41.23 -8.05 21.19
C ALA A 253 -39.96 -8.47 21.94
N GLY A 254 -40.09 -9.52 22.76
CA GLY A 254 -38.96 -10.24 23.32
C GLY A 254 -38.12 -10.88 22.22
N ALA A 255 -37.18 -10.12 21.64
CA ALA A 255 -36.12 -10.64 20.80
C ALA A 255 -34.82 -10.59 21.60
N GLY A 256 -34.53 -11.68 22.30
CA GLY A 256 -33.25 -11.86 23.00
C GLY A 256 -32.05 -11.75 22.05
N PRO A 257 -30.84 -11.55 22.60
CA PRO A 257 -29.62 -11.43 21.81
C PRO A 257 -29.44 -12.66 20.90
N PHE A 258 -29.11 -12.44 19.63
CA PHE A 258 -28.79 -13.50 18.67
C PHE A 258 -27.90 -14.58 19.28
N LYS A 259 -28.38 -15.83 19.26
CA LYS A 259 -27.69 -17.05 19.72
C LYS A 259 -26.41 -17.41 18.94
N ASN A 260 -25.91 -16.54 18.05
CA ASN A 260 -24.71 -16.75 17.23
C ASN A 260 -23.64 -15.64 17.38
N LYS A 261 -23.71 -14.84 18.46
CA LYS A 261 -22.72 -13.77 18.75
C LYS A 261 -21.27 -14.26 18.75
N ASP A 262 -21.05 -15.51 19.16
CA ASP A 262 -19.71 -16.03 19.41
C ASP A 262 -18.95 -16.43 18.14
N LYS A 263 -19.65 -16.84 17.06
CA LYS A 263 -19.02 -17.23 15.78
C LYS A 263 -18.96 -16.08 14.78
N ALA A 264 -19.97 -15.20 14.78
CA ALA A 264 -20.00 -14.03 13.88
C ALA A 264 -19.05 -12.90 14.33
N SER A 265 -18.79 -12.74 15.63
CA SER A 265 -17.88 -11.69 16.13
C SER A 265 -16.40 -11.95 15.83
N ILE A 266 -16.01 -13.21 15.61
CA ILE A 266 -14.63 -13.57 15.23
C ILE A 266 -14.43 -13.37 13.72
N ASP A 267 -15.46 -13.64 12.91
CA ASP A 267 -15.41 -13.63 11.44
C ASP A 267 -15.75 -12.26 10.81
N VAL A 268 -16.39 -11.36 11.55
CA VAL A 268 -16.93 -10.08 11.07
C VAL A 268 -16.58 -8.96 12.04
N THR A 269 -16.10 -7.84 11.50
CA THR A 269 -15.89 -6.60 12.25
C THR A 269 -16.99 -5.60 11.95
N VAL A 270 -17.65 -5.10 12.99
CA VAL A 270 -18.66 -4.04 12.90
C VAL A 270 -18.08 -2.74 13.41
N ILE A 271 -18.28 -1.66 12.66
CA ILE A 271 -17.73 -0.35 12.95
C ILE A 271 -18.87 0.67 12.90
N PHE A 272 -19.11 1.30 14.04
CA PHE A 272 -20.06 2.41 14.15
C PHE A 272 -19.31 3.73 13.92
N ARG A 273 -19.82 4.55 13.01
CA ARG A 273 -19.24 5.84 12.66
C ARG A 273 -20.33 6.89 12.61
N ARG A 274 -20.24 7.85 13.52
CA ARG A 274 -21.00 9.09 13.48
C ARG A 274 -20.13 10.25 13.07
N ARG A 275 -20.78 11.27 12.52
CA ARG A 275 -20.17 12.54 12.16
C ARG A 275 -21.22 13.63 12.12
N GLY A 276 -20.97 14.75 12.79
CA GLY A 276 -21.98 15.78 13.03
C GLY A 276 -23.00 15.35 14.09
N GLY A 277 -23.57 16.31 14.80
CA GLY A 277 -24.39 16.09 15.99
C GLY A 277 -23.55 15.76 17.23
N ASP A 278 -24.23 15.43 18.33
CA ASP A 278 -23.62 15.03 19.59
C ASP A 278 -23.30 13.53 19.61
N ASP A 279 -22.01 13.19 19.53
CA ASP A 279 -21.53 11.81 19.54
C ASP A 279 -21.80 11.07 20.86
N LEU A 280 -22.14 11.77 21.96
CA LEU A 280 -22.47 11.16 23.25
C LEU A 280 -23.87 10.55 23.27
N GLU A 281 -24.79 11.05 22.44
CA GLU A 281 -26.16 10.56 22.42
C GLU A 281 -26.25 9.13 21.89
N GLN A 282 -26.94 8.23 22.59
CA GLN A 282 -26.97 6.82 22.18
C GLN A 282 -28.09 6.52 21.18
N SER A 283 -29.23 7.19 21.33
CA SER A 283 -30.38 7.03 20.44
C SER A 283 -30.12 7.69 19.09
N HIS A 284 -30.52 7.05 18.00
CA HIS A 284 -30.45 7.63 16.68
C HIS A 284 -31.37 8.85 16.54
N ALA A 285 -32.62 8.77 16.99
CA ALA A 285 -33.57 9.89 16.89
C ALA A 285 -33.11 11.11 17.68
N LYS A 286 -32.65 10.91 18.93
CA LYS A 286 -32.11 12.02 19.72
C LYS A 286 -30.87 12.64 19.10
N TRP A 287 -29.96 11.81 18.57
CA TRP A 287 -28.78 12.30 17.86
C TRP A 287 -29.17 13.08 16.60
N ALA A 288 -30.16 12.60 15.83
CA ALA A 288 -30.66 13.27 14.63
C ALA A 288 -31.14 14.70 14.95
N ASP A 289 -31.81 14.88 16.10
CA ASP A 289 -32.21 16.20 16.59
C ASP A 289 -31.03 17.09 16.96
N THR A 290 -29.84 16.55 17.25
CA THR A 290 -28.65 17.37 17.54
C THR A 290 -27.86 17.81 16.30
N VAL A 291 -28.14 17.24 15.12
CA VAL A 291 -27.35 17.48 13.90
C VAL A 291 -27.37 18.96 13.48
N HIS A 292 -28.50 19.65 13.63
CA HIS A 292 -28.61 21.08 13.33
C HIS A 292 -27.87 21.96 14.35
N LEU A 293 -27.61 21.46 15.55
CA LEU A 293 -26.89 22.18 16.61
C LEU A 293 -25.37 22.11 16.43
N ALA A 294 -24.87 20.98 15.91
CA ALA A 294 -23.43 20.74 15.77
C ALA A 294 -23.09 20.02 14.44
N PRO A 295 -23.39 20.62 13.27
CA PRO A 295 -23.15 19.96 11.99
C PRO A 295 -21.65 19.90 11.66
N ASP A 296 -21.27 18.88 10.87
CA ASP A 296 -19.91 18.71 10.35
C ASP A 296 -19.95 18.37 8.84
N VAL A 297 -18.80 18.38 8.17
CA VAL A 297 -18.69 17.95 6.78
C VAL A 297 -18.80 16.44 6.68
N ILE A 298 -19.84 15.96 6.01
CA ILE A 298 -20.17 14.53 5.85
C ILE A 298 -19.83 13.97 4.47
N ASN A 299 -19.63 14.84 3.47
CA ASN A 299 -19.15 14.47 2.14
C ASN A 299 -18.37 15.63 1.48
N MET A 300 -17.45 15.31 0.57
CA MET A 300 -16.74 16.28 -0.28
C MET A 300 -16.61 15.72 -1.69
N THR A 301 -16.62 16.58 -2.70
CA THR A 301 -16.26 16.17 -4.07
C THR A 301 -15.00 16.87 -4.55
N PHE A 302 -14.25 16.22 -5.42
CA PHE A 302 -12.91 16.67 -5.79
C PHE A 302 -12.69 16.72 -7.31
N SER A 303 -11.76 17.57 -7.74
CA SER A 303 -11.20 17.56 -9.09
C SER A 303 -9.68 17.33 -9.02
N PRO A 304 -9.08 16.41 -9.80
CA PRO A 304 -7.63 16.20 -9.80
C PRO A 304 -6.89 17.48 -10.16
N ILE A 305 -5.88 17.88 -9.38
CA ILE A 305 -5.16 19.15 -9.61
C ILE A 305 -4.49 19.17 -11.00
N VAL A 306 -4.05 18.00 -11.46
CA VAL A 306 -3.44 17.80 -12.78
C VAL A 306 -4.39 18.07 -13.94
N SER A 307 -5.72 18.00 -13.74
CA SER A 307 -6.71 18.35 -14.76
C SER A 307 -6.74 19.85 -15.07
N LEU A 308 -6.24 20.69 -14.15
CA LEU A 308 -6.21 22.16 -14.30
C LEU A 308 -4.84 22.70 -14.71
N LEU A 309 -3.87 21.81 -14.97
CA LEU A 309 -2.47 22.15 -15.28
C LEU A 309 -2.13 21.91 -16.77
N GLU A 310 -3.14 21.88 -17.65
CA GLU A 310 -2.92 21.69 -19.08
C GLU A 310 -1.92 22.71 -19.64
N GLY A 311 -0.98 22.22 -20.47
CA GLY A 311 0.08 23.04 -21.07
C GLY A 311 1.31 23.30 -20.18
N VAL A 312 1.29 22.90 -18.90
CA VAL A 312 2.44 23.09 -17.99
C VAL A 312 3.54 22.04 -18.23
N PRO A 313 4.81 22.44 -18.44
CA PRO A 313 5.94 21.51 -18.52
C PRO A 313 6.05 20.64 -17.26
N GLY A 314 6.32 19.34 -17.42
CA GLY A 314 6.42 18.42 -16.29
C GLY A 314 5.09 17.84 -15.79
N LEU A 315 3.94 18.27 -16.33
CA LEU A 315 2.61 17.75 -15.97
C LEU A 315 2.53 16.22 -15.98
N LYS A 316 3.00 15.58 -17.05
CA LYS A 316 2.94 14.11 -17.19
C LYS A 316 3.63 13.40 -16.02
N HIS A 317 4.65 14.03 -15.48
CA HIS A 317 5.44 13.48 -14.41
C HIS A 317 4.81 13.70 -13.04
N LEU A 318 4.29 14.90 -12.81
CA LEU A 318 3.48 15.18 -11.62
C LEU A 318 2.26 14.25 -11.57
N ALA A 319 1.58 14.05 -12.70
CA ALA A 319 0.49 13.08 -12.81
C ALA A 319 0.95 11.67 -12.44
N ARG A 320 2.09 11.21 -12.99
CA ARG A 320 2.63 9.90 -12.64
C ARG A 320 3.02 9.77 -11.17
N ALA A 321 3.61 10.81 -10.59
CA ALA A 321 3.99 10.85 -9.18
C ALA A 321 2.75 10.78 -8.27
N ILE A 322 1.71 11.55 -8.59
CA ILE A 322 0.42 11.54 -7.85
C ILE A 322 -0.26 10.17 -8.00
N GLU A 323 -0.31 9.59 -9.20
CA GLU A 323 -0.86 8.23 -9.40
C GLU A 323 -0.17 7.21 -8.51
N LEU A 324 1.17 7.19 -8.51
CA LEU A 324 1.97 6.30 -7.70
C LEU A 324 1.77 6.56 -6.19
N TYR A 325 1.66 7.83 -5.79
CA TYR A 325 1.38 8.19 -4.41
C TYR A 325 -0.02 7.71 -3.97
N LEU A 326 -1.05 7.87 -4.81
CA LEU A 326 -2.40 7.41 -4.51
C LEU A 326 -2.51 5.88 -4.50
N GLU A 327 -1.79 5.20 -5.40
CA GLU A 327 -1.77 3.75 -5.52
C GLU A 327 -1.03 3.08 -4.35
N TYR A 328 0.14 3.58 -3.94
CA TYR A 328 0.99 2.91 -2.95
C TYR A 328 0.97 3.57 -1.57
N LYS A 329 0.57 4.84 -1.48
CA LYS A 329 0.50 5.65 -0.24
C LYS A 329 1.76 5.56 0.61
N PRO A 330 2.98 5.74 0.05
CA PRO A 330 4.18 5.82 0.86
C PRO A 330 4.08 7.03 1.80
N PRO A 331 4.76 7.02 2.97
CA PRO A 331 4.89 8.21 3.81
C PRO A 331 5.42 9.37 2.99
N ILE A 332 4.90 10.59 3.21
CA ILE A 332 5.21 11.74 2.38
C ILE A 332 6.70 12.09 2.45
N GLU A 333 7.32 11.88 3.62
CA GLU A 333 8.75 12.03 3.87
C GLU A 333 9.63 11.04 3.09
N ASP A 334 9.07 9.89 2.72
CA ASP A 334 9.76 8.82 1.99
C ASP A 334 9.38 8.79 0.51
N LEU A 335 8.48 9.69 0.05
CA LEU A 335 7.96 9.69 -1.32
C LEU A 335 9.10 9.87 -2.34
N GLN A 336 10.08 10.72 -2.08
CA GLN A 336 11.23 10.89 -2.95
C GLN A 336 11.96 9.56 -3.19
N TYR A 337 12.30 8.86 -2.10
CA TYR A 337 13.00 7.57 -2.16
C TYR A 337 12.14 6.51 -2.84
N PHE A 338 10.84 6.50 -2.53
CA PHE A 338 9.88 5.61 -3.18
C PHE A 338 9.89 5.79 -4.69
N LEU A 339 9.79 7.03 -5.18
CA LEU A 339 9.71 7.34 -6.61
C LEU A 339 11.01 6.96 -7.35
N GLU A 340 12.17 7.17 -6.72
CA GLU A 340 13.46 6.75 -7.27
C GLU A 340 13.63 5.22 -7.34
N PHE A 341 12.93 4.49 -6.48
CA PHE A 341 12.94 3.02 -6.48
C PHE A 341 11.88 2.40 -7.39
N GLN A 342 11.10 3.22 -8.13
CA GLN A 342 10.19 2.75 -9.20
C GLN A 342 10.94 2.41 -10.50
N ILE A 343 12.11 1.80 -10.36
CA ILE A 343 12.92 1.27 -11.45
C ILE A 343 12.49 -0.19 -11.71
N ALA A 344 12.55 -0.62 -12.96
CA ALA A 344 12.28 -2.00 -13.32
C ALA A 344 13.17 -2.96 -12.51
N ARG A 345 12.56 -4.02 -11.98
CA ARG A 345 13.24 -5.10 -11.24
C ARG A 345 13.41 -6.30 -12.15
N VAL A 346 14.60 -6.88 -12.16
CA VAL A 346 14.90 -8.09 -12.94
C VAL A 346 15.61 -9.11 -12.06
N TRP A 347 15.46 -10.38 -12.41
CA TRP A 347 16.14 -11.49 -11.73
C TRP A 347 17.47 -11.80 -12.42
N ALA A 348 18.51 -12.05 -11.63
CA ALA A 348 19.80 -12.54 -12.05
C ALA A 348 20.05 -13.96 -11.47
N PRO A 349 20.46 -14.94 -12.30
CA PRO A 349 20.57 -14.87 -13.75
C PRO A 349 19.19 -14.65 -14.41
N GLY A 350 19.16 -13.94 -15.54
CA GLY A 350 17.92 -13.74 -16.30
C GLY A 350 17.33 -15.07 -16.75
N GLN A 351 15.99 -15.17 -16.82
CA GLN A 351 15.32 -16.36 -17.37
C GLN A 351 15.71 -16.53 -18.84
N SER A 352 16.75 -17.30 -19.12
CA SER A 352 17.09 -17.69 -20.48
C SER A 352 16.11 -18.75 -20.95
N ASN A 353 15.02 -18.33 -21.60
CA ASN A 353 14.21 -19.21 -22.47
C ASN A 353 14.96 -19.58 -23.77
N LEU A 354 16.19 -19.08 -23.94
CA LEU A 354 17.04 -19.38 -25.08
C LEU A 354 18.27 -20.12 -24.57
N SER A 355 18.29 -21.42 -24.89
CA SER A 355 19.44 -22.31 -24.91
C SER A 355 20.09 -22.67 -23.57
N ALA A 356 19.67 -23.82 -23.06
CA ALA A 356 20.56 -24.80 -22.48
C ALA A 356 21.60 -25.28 -23.51
N TYR A 357 22.42 -24.37 -24.07
CA TYR A 357 23.66 -24.76 -24.76
C TYR A 357 24.58 -25.33 -23.69
N GLN A 358 24.58 -26.67 -23.60
CA GLN A 358 25.71 -27.53 -23.28
C GLN A 358 26.88 -26.84 -22.55
N ARG A 359 26.66 -26.27 -21.36
CA ARG A 359 27.78 -26.08 -20.43
C ARG A 359 28.19 -27.49 -20.03
N LYS A 360 29.45 -27.87 -20.30
CA LYS A 360 30.05 -29.07 -19.68
C LYS A 360 29.73 -29.00 -18.20
N GLU A 361 28.92 -29.92 -17.71
CA GLU A 361 28.39 -29.85 -16.35
C GLU A 361 29.58 -29.87 -15.38
N PRO A 362 29.80 -28.82 -14.56
CA PRO A 362 30.64 -28.99 -13.40
C PRO A 362 30.05 -30.13 -12.56
N VAL A 363 30.91 -30.91 -11.91
CA VAL A 363 30.49 -31.94 -10.96
C VAL A 363 29.76 -31.23 -9.82
N CYS A 364 28.44 -31.10 -9.93
CA CYS A 364 27.65 -30.41 -8.92
C CYS A 364 27.67 -31.25 -7.63
N PRO A 365 28.04 -30.68 -6.47
CA PRO A 365 27.84 -31.36 -5.21
C PRO A 365 26.34 -31.64 -5.01
N PHE A 366 26.01 -32.69 -4.28
CA PHE A 366 24.62 -33.09 -4.07
C PHE A 366 24.31 -33.34 -2.59
N LEU A 367 23.08 -33.05 -2.23
CA LEU A 367 22.49 -33.45 -0.96
C LEU A 367 21.67 -34.72 -1.18
N GLN A 368 21.80 -35.66 -0.26
CA GLN A 368 21.02 -36.90 -0.27
C GLN A 368 20.25 -37.02 1.05
N PHE A 369 18.96 -37.31 0.97
CA PHE A 369 18.07 -37.28 2.14
C PHE A 369 17.82 -38.66 2.77
N SER A 370 18.25 -39.74 2.11
CA SER A 370 18.23 -41.12 2.62
C SER A 370 19.17 -41.98 1.78
N LEU A 371 19.56 -43.17 2.26
CA LEU A 371 20.58 -44.03 1.62
C LEU A 371 20.31 -44.31 0.12
N MET A 372 19.04 -44.49 -0.26
CA MET A 372 18.59 -44.68 -1.65
C MET A 372 17.64 -43.57 -2.12
N GLY A 373 17.72 -42.40 -1.47
CA GLY A 373 16.85 -41.25 -1.72
C GLY A 373 17.23 -40.42 -2.93
N PRO A 374 16.34 -39.51 -3.37
CA PRO A 374 16.63 -38.58 -4.46
C PRO A 374 17.80 -37.66 -4.10
N LYS A 375 18.64 -37.36 -5.10
CA LYS A 375 19.78 -36.43 -4.97
C LYS A 375 19.35 -35.04 -5.44
N LEU A 376 19.60 -34.05 -4.60
CA LEU A 376 19.44 -32.63 -4.94
C LEU A 376 20.82 -32.05 -5.24
N TYR A 377 21.09 -31.77 -6.51
CA TYR A 377 22.33 -31.14 -6.95
C TYR A 377 22.32 -29.66 -6.61
N ILE A 378 23.46 -29.12 -6.17
CA ILE A 378 23.59 -27.71 -5.79
C ILE A 378 24.47 -27.01 -6.82
N SER A 379 23.95 -25.96 -7.44
CA SER A 379 24.79 -25.12 -8.30
C SER A 379 25.72 -24.26 -7.46
N SER A 380 27.03 -24.39 -7.70
CA SER A 380 28.06 -23.58 -7.05
C SER A 380 28.42 -22.31 -7.84
N ASP A 381 27.60 -21.97 -8.85
CA ASP A 381 27.81 -20.77 -9.67
C ASP A 381 27.70 -19.50 -8.82
N GLN A 382 28.66 -18.59 -8.97
CA GLN A 382 28.65 -17.29 -8.32
C GLN A 382 27.78 -16.33 -9.11
N ILE A 383 26.75 -15.79 -8.48
CA ILE A 383 25.87 -14.80 -9.11
C ILE A 383 26.22 -13.44 -8.53
N THR A 384 26.55 -12.49 -9.40
CA THR A 384 26.88 -11.12 -9.02
C THR A 384 26.13 -10.14 -9.93
N VAL A 385 25.63 -9.04 -9.37
CA VAL A 385 24.86 -8.01 -10.11
C VAL A 385 25.63 -6.68 -10.24
N GLY A 386 26.88 -6.64 -9.78
CA GLY A 386 27.70 -5.43 -9.75
C GLY A 386 27.11 -4.35 -8.85
N ARG A 387 27.24 -3.07 -9.24
CA ARG A 387 26.68 -1.93 -8.51
C ARG A 387 25.21 -1.70 -8.85
N LYS A 388 24.39 -2.73 -8.61
CA LYS A 388 22.94 -2.69 -8.79
C LYS A 388 22.28 -3.08 -7.47
N PRO A 389 21.37 -2.26 -6.93
CA PRO A 389 20.77 -2.55 -5.64
C PRO A 389 19.89 -3.80 -5.72
N VAL A 390 20.11 -4.73 -4.79
CA VAL A 390 19.33 -5.99 -4.67
C VAL A 390 18.13 -5.74 -3.76
N THR A 391 16.94 -6.14 -4.23
CA THR A 391 15.65 -5.96 -3.55
C THR A 391 15.00 -7.28 -3.16
N GLY A 392 15.58 -8.42 -3.54
CA GLY A 392 15.05 -9.74 -3.20
C GLY A 392 15.97 -10.90 -3.56
N LEU A 393 15.68 -12.06 -3.00
CA LEU A 393 16.33 -13.34 -3.30
C LEU A 393 15.28 -14.45 -3.41
N ARG A 394 15.57 -15.48 -4.19
CA ARG A 394 14.74 -16.69 -4.23
C ARG A 394 15.58 -17.93 -4.47
N LEU A 395 15.08 -19.08 -4.04
CA LEU A 395 15.61 -20.39 -4.42
C LEU A 395 14.87 -20.88 -5.66
N CYS A 396 15.59 -21.54 -6.57
CA CYS A 396 15.04 -22.07 -7.81
C CYS A 396 15.50 -23.52 -8.02
N LEU A 397 14.65 -24.32 -8.69
CA LEU A 397 15.00 -25.66 -9.13
C LEU A 397 15.11 -25.68 -10.65
N GLU A 398 16.32 -25.92 -11.15
CA GLU A 398 16.64 -25.96 -12.57
C GLU A 398 16.79 -27.40 -13.10
N GLY A 399 16.82 -27.51 -14.43
CA GLY A 399 16.94 -28.77 -15.16
C GLY A 399 15.61 -29.47 -15.42
N SER A 400 15.60 -30.37 -16.40
CA SER A 400 14.40 -31.12 -16.80
C SER A 400 13.80 -31.97 -15.67
N LYS A 401 14.63 -32.33 -14.67
CA LYS A 401 14.22 -33.09 -13.48
C LYS A 401 13.94 -32.22 -12.25
N GLN A 402 14.06 -30.89 -12.34
CA GLN A 402 13.93 -29.95 -11.22
C GLN A 402 14.72 -30.39 -9.98
N ASN A 403 15.95 -30.84 -10.21
CA ASN A 403 16.80 -31.45 -9.19
C ASN A 403 18.10 -30.66 -8.96
N ARG A 404 18.22 -29.46 -9.53
CA ARG A 404 19.35 -28.56 -9.34
C ARG A 404 18.91 -27.30 -8.58
N LEU A 405 19.36 -27.15 -7.34
CA LEU A 405 19.10 -25.97 -6.53
C LEU A 405 20.01 -24.82 -6.96
N THR A 406 19.40 -23.67 -7.25
CA THR A 406 20.07 -22.40 -7.56
C THR A 406 19.50 -21.28 -6.67
N VAL A 407 20.26 -20.20 -6.51
CA VAL A 407 19.82 -18.98 -5.81
C VAL A 407 19.77 -17.86 -6.84
N ASN A 408 18.70 -17.07 -6.90
CA ASN A 408 18.60 -15.93 -7.81
C ASN A 408 18.46 -14.64 -7.00
N LEU A 409 18.96 -13.53 -7.57
CA LEU A 409 18.90 -12.20 -6.99
C LEU A 409 17.96 -11.31 -7.80
N GLN A 410 17.03 -10.63 -7.15
CA GLN A 410 16.24 -9.57 -7.77
C GLN A 410 16.97 -8.25 -7.57
N HIS A 411 17.22 -7.51 -8.64
CA HIS A 411 17.91 -6.23 -8.58
C HIS A 411 17.26 -5.18 -9.48
N LEU A 412 17.52 -3.91 -9.20
CA LEU A 412 17.12 -2.81 -10.07
C LEU A 412 17.95 -2.81 -11.36
N VAL A 413 17.33 -2.54 -12.51
CA VAL A 413 18.02 -2.52 -13.81
C VAL A 413 19.10 -1.43 -13.88
N SER A 414 18.80 -0.26 -13.28
CA SER A 414 19.68 0.90 -13.13
C SER A 414 19.87 1.28 -11.65
N LEU A 415 20.90 2.08 -11.37
CA LEU A 415 21.21 2.60 -10.04
C LEU A 415 20.31 3.83 -9.74
N PRO A 416 19.58 3.87 -8.61
CA PRO A 416 18.83 5.04 -8.17
C PRO A 416 19.72 6.28 -8.04
N LYS A 417 19.16 7.47 -8.30
CA LYS A 417 19.94 8.72 -8.33
C LYS A 417 20.50 9.09 -6.97
N ILE A 418 19.74 8.82 -5.92
CA ILE A 418 20.14 9.03 -4.53
C ILE A 418 21.36 8.19 -4.13
N LEU A 419 21.58 7.06 -4.79
CA LEU A 419 22.76 6.24 -4.59
C LEU A 419 23.93 6.64 -5.50
N HIS A 420 23.76 7.52 -6.49
CA HIS A 420 24.87 7.95 -7.35
C HIS A 420 26.02 8.63 -6.57
N PRO A 421 25.78 9.59 -5.65
CA PRO A 421 26.86 10.23 -4.91
C PRO A 421 27.70 9.26 -4.08
N HIS A 422 27.12 8.11 -3.70
CA HIS A 422 27.71 7.13 -2.79
C HIS A 422 28.18 5.85 -3.49
N TRP A 423 27.64 5.53 -4.67
CA TRP A 423 27.77 4.21 -5.28
C TRP A 423 27.87 4.22 -6.81
N ASN A 424 28.15 5.38 -7.42
CA ASN A 424 28.45 5.49 -8.85
C ASN A 424 29.64 4.58 -9.23
N PRO A 425 29.61 3.85 -10.36
CA PRO A 425 30.72 3.00 -10.85
C PRO A 425 32.13 3.59 -10.73
N ASN A 426 32.29 4.89 -10.91
CA ASN A 426 33.60 5.57 -10.88
C ASN A 426 34.14 5.82 -9.46
N MET A 427 33.31 5.63 -8.42
CA MET A 427 33.69 5.89 -7.04
C MET A 427 34.46 4.72 -6.44
N ALA A 428 35.53 5.00 -5.69
CA ALA A 428 36.32 3.97 -5.01
C ALA A 428 35.65 3.55 -3.69
N ILE A 429 35.08 2.34 -3.67
CA ILE A 429 34.35 1.78 -2.51
C ILE A 429 35.03 0.54 -1.91
N GLY A 430 36.22 0.19 -2.39
CA GLY A 430 36.89 -1.07 -2.09
C GLY A 430 36.33 -2.26 -2.90
N ALA A 431 37.03 -3.40 -2.85
CA ALA A 431 36.56 -4.63 -3.48
C ALA A 431 35.41 -5.24 -2.69
N PRO A 432 34.35 -5.76 -3.35
CA PRO A 432 33.28 -6.44 -2.66
C PRO A 432 33.79 -7.72 -1.99
N LYS A 433 33.27 -8.03 -0.79
CA LYS A 433 33.77 -9.13 0.05
C LYS A 433 32.75 -10.26 0.13
N TRP A 434 33.19 -11.49 -0.14
CA TRP A 434 32.38 -12.68 0.10
C TRP A 434 32.41 -13.03 1.57
N GLN A 435 31.22 -13.18 2.16
CA GLN A 435 31.05 -13.63 3.54
C GLN A 435 30.09 -14.82 3.57
N GLY A 436 30.38 -15.78 4.43
CA GLY A 436 29.54 -16.95 4.65
C GLY A 436 29.71 -17.46 6.08
N PRO A 437 28.95 -18.50 6.45
CA PRO A 437 29.06 -19.12 7.75
C PRO A 437 30.43 -19.76 7.96
N GLU A 438 30.88 -19.82 9.22
CA GLU A 438 32.10 -20.52 9.60
C GLU A 438 31.86 -22.04 9.56
N GLU A 439 32.74 -22.76 8.85
CA GLU A 439 32.61 -24.20 8.58
C GLU A 439 32.61 -25.08 9.84
N GLN A 440 33.15 -24.57 10.95
CA GLN A 440 33.31 -25.31 12.21
C GLN A 440 32.19 -25.06 13.23
N ASP A 441 31.30 -24.07 13.03
CA ASP A 441 30.24 -23.77 13.98
C ASP A 441 29.00 -24.66 13.78
N SER A 442 29.13 -25.91 14.24
CA SER A 442 28.07 -26.93 14.15
C SER A 442 26.78 -26.59 14.90
N ARG A 443 26.77 -25.53 15.74
CA ARG A 443 25.56 -25.07 16.45
C ARG A 443 24.46 -24.60 15.49
N TRP A 444 24.85 -24.18 14.29
CA TRP A 444 23.94 -23.71 13.26
C TRP A 444 23.56 -24.80 12.25
N PHE A 445 23.92 -26.06 12.47
CA PHE A 445 23.63 -27.14 11.52
C PHE A 445 22.30 -27.81 11.86
N GLU A 446 21.28 -27.50 11.09
CA GLU A 446 19.95 -28.10 11.26
C GLU A 446 19.72 -29.23 10.26
N PRO A 447 19.28 -30.42 10.71
CA PRO A 447 18.98 -31.53 9.81
C PRO A 447 17.68 -31.28 9.03
N ILE A 448 17.67 -31.57 7.73
CA ILE A 448 16.49 -31.32 6.88
C ILE A 448 15.39 -32.36 7.14
N LYS A 449 15.74 -33.65 7.18
CA LYS A 449 14.78 -34.75 7.47
C LYS A 449 15.34 -35.73 8.49
N TRP A 450 16.52 -36.28 8.20
CA TRP A 450 17.17 -37.30 9.01
C TRP A 450 18.48 -36.77 9.57
N LYS A 451 18.75 -37.03 10.86
CA LYS A 451 19.92 -36.51 11.60
C LYS A 451 21.29 -36.92 11.04
N ASN A 452 21.34 -37.94 10.17
CA ASN A 452 22.59 -38.57 9.74
C ASN A 452 22.97 -38.28 8.28
N PHE A 453 22.22 -37.43 7.56
CA PHE A 453 22.49 -37.18 6.13
C PHE A 453 22.72 -35.68 5.86
N SER A 454 21.71 -35.00 5.32
CA SER A 454 21.82 -33.61 4.85
C SER A 454 21.38 -32.61 5.92
N HIS A 455 22.22 -31.61 6.14
CA HIS A 455 21.97 -30.49 7.03
C HIS A 455 22.02 -29.16 6.26
N VAL A 456 21.49 -28.10 6.87
CA VAL A 456 21.54 -26.72 6.38
C VAL A 456 22.22 -25.88 7.45
N SER A 457 23.15 -25.02 7.05
CA SER A 457 23.68 -23.98 7.91
C SER A 457 22.66 -22.86 8.05
N THR A 458 22.14 -22.65 9.26
CA THR A 458 21.11 -21.65 9.58
C THR A 458 21.68 -20.35 10.16
N ALA A 459 23.02 -20.22 10.14
CA ALA A 459 23.72 -19.04 10.62
C ALA A 459 23.30 -17.79 9.81
N PRO A 460 22.95 -16.68 10.47
CA PRO A 460 22.64 -15.44 9.79
C PRO A 460 23.90 -14.86 9.13
N ILE A 461 23.80 -14.52 7.85
CA ILE A 461 24.88 -13.87 7.10
C ILE A 461 24.51 -12.39 6.96
N GLU A 462 25.14 -11.57 7.79
CA GLU A 462 25.02 -10.12 7.77
C GLU A 462 26.37 -9.50 8.11
N GLN A 463 26.63 -8.31 7.56
CA GLN A 463 27.87 -7.58 7.83
C GLN A 463 27.58 -6.42 8.78
N THR A 464 27.91 -6.61 10.05
CA THR A 464 27.83 -5.58 11.09
C THR A 464 29.23 -5.08 11.37
N GLU A 465 29.66 -4.00 10.72
CA GLU A 465 30.88 -3.30 11.14
C GLU A 465 30.54 -2.33 12.28
N THR A 466 31.23 -2.48 13.42
CA THR A 466 31.13 -1.69 14.65
C THR A 466 32.09 -0.47 14.66
N CYS A 467 32.47 0.04 13.49
CA CYS A 467 33.43 1.14 13.41
C CYS A 467 32.74 2.50 13.59
N ILE A 468 32.83 3.03 14.82
CA ILE A 468 32.60 4.44 15.14
C ILE A 468 33.80 5.25 14.57
N GLY A 469 33.56 6.02 13.51
CA GLY A 469 34.55 6.93 12.90
C GLY A 469 34.16 7.35 11.47
N ASP A 470 34.81 8.40 10.96
CA ASP A 470 34.52 9.15 9.70
C ASP A 470 34.51 8.34 8.37
N LEU A 471 34.56 7.00 8.44
CA LEU A 471 34.51 6.05 7.31
C LEU A 471 33.24 5.18 7.32
N SER A 472 32.17 5.63 7.95
CA SER A 472 30.89 4.91 8.06
C SER A 472 30.28 4.63 6.68
N GLY A 473 29.92 3.38 6.42
CA GLY A 473 29.19 2.99 5.22
C GLY A 473 28.46 1.69 5.44
N VAL A 474 27.33 1.52 4.74
CA VAL A 474 26.50 0.31 4.85
C VAL A 474 26.99 -0.74 3.86
N HIS A 475 26.97 -2.00 4.28
CA HIS A 475 27.25 -3.13 3.40
C HIS A 475 25.93 -3.71 2.89
N ILE A 476 25.73 -3.68 1.58
CA ILE A 476 24.55 -4.25 0.91
C ILE A 476 24.94 -5.46 0.08
N ILE A 477 23.97 -6.35 -0.16
CA ILE A 477 24.21 -7.57 -0.91
C ILE A 477 24.18 -7.27 -2.42
N THR A 478 25.17 -7.81 -3.13
CA THR A 478 25.31 -7.69 -4.60
C THR A 478 25.61 -9.02 -5.28
N GLY A 479 25.68 -10.10 -4.51
CA GLY A 479 25.95 -11.43 -5.02
C GLY A 479 25.57 -12.52 -4.03
N ALA A 480 25.34 -13.72 -4.53
CA ALA A 480 25.03 -14.89 -3.74
C ALA A 480 25.61 -16.15 -4.41
N GLN A 481 25.94 -17.14 -3.58
CA GLN A 481 26.46 -18.42 -4.01
C GLN A 481 25.99 -19.50 -3.02
N LEU A 482 25.55 -20.64 -3.52
CA LEU A 482 25.32 -21.83 -2.70
C LEU A 482 26.55 -22.74 -2.73
N GLY A 483 26.78 -23.46 -1.65
CA GLY A 483 27.83 -24.47 -1.60
C GLY A 483 27.48 -25.60 -0.63
N VAL A 484 28.26 -26.67 -0.70
CA VAL A 484 28.09 -27.85 0.15
C VAL A 484 29.42 -28.17 0.81
N TRP A 485 29.42 -28.25 2.13
CA TRP A 485 30.52 -28.84 2.89
C TRP A 485 30.31 -30.35 3.03
N ASP A 486 31.37 -31.10 2.81
CA ASP A 486 31.36 -32.55 2.92
C ASP A 486 32.14 -32.98 4.18
N PHE A 487 31.43 -33.55 5.15
CA PHE A 487 31.98 -34.13 6.37
C PHE A 487 31.90 -35.67 6.34
N GLY A 488 31.93 -36.27 5.15
CA GLY A 488 31.89 -37.71 4.92
C GLY A 488 30.47 -38.28 5.00
N ALA A 489 29.98 -38.55 6.21
CA ALA A 489 28.61 -39.07 6.40
C ALA A 489 27.55 -37.96 6.34
N LYS A 490 27.95 -36.70 6.54
CA LYS A 490 27.06 -35.54 6.59
C LYS A 490 27.47 -34.53 5.52
N SER A 491 26.47 -34.05 4.76
CA SER A 491 26.63 -32.92 3.85
C SER A 491 25.88 -31.72 4.42
N VAL A 492 26.49 -30.54 4.39
CA VAL A 492 25.91 -29.30 4.92
C VAL A 492 25.77 -28.29 3.79
N LEU A 493 24.54 -27.89 3.49
CA LEU A 493 24.26 -26.78 2.58
C LEU A 493 24.57 -25.45 3.27
N HIS A 494 25.36 -24.59 2.62
CA HIS A 494 25.66 -23.26 3.11
C HIS A 494 25.40 -22.20 2.03
N LEU A 495 25.10 -20.98 2.47
CA LEU A 495 24.94 -19.79 1.64
C LEU A 495 26.17 -18.90 1.82
N LYS A 496 26.65 -18.28 0.75
CA LYS A 496 27.65 -17.21 0.77
C LYS A 496 27.05 -15.99 0.08
N LEU A 497 27.29 -14.81 0.63
CA LEU A 497 26.78 -13.54 0.13
C LEU A 497 27.95 -12.61 -0.18
N LEU A 498 27.83 -11.84 -1.26
CA LEU A 498 28.81 -10.84 -1.65
C LEU A 498 28.32 -9.46 -1.18
N PHE A 499 29.09 -8.84 -0.30
CA PHE A 499 28.80 -7.52 0.25
C PHE A 499 29.56 -6.43 -0.51
N SER A 500 28.85 -5.36 -0.86
CA SER A 500 29.42 -4.13 -1.42
C SER A 500 29.19 -2.98 -0.45
N LYS A 501 30.23 -2.17 -0.19
CA LYS A 501 30.13 -1.00 0.68
C LYS A 501 29.48 0.16 -0.05
N VAL A 502 28.55 0.83 0.62
CA VAL A 502 27.92 2.10 0.23
C VAL A 502 28.34 3.15 1.27
N PRO A 503 29.40 3.92 1.00
CA PRO A 503 29.90 4.95 1.92
C PRO A 503 28.90 6.08 2.14
N GLY A 504 28.94 6.72 3.31
CA GLY A 504 28.11 7.90 3.61
C GLY A 504 26.67 7.60 4.00
N CYS A 505 26.15 6.42 3.66
CA CYS A 505 24.83 5.99 4.11
C CYS A 505 24.90 5.31 5.49
N THR A 506 23.77 5.28 6.21
CA THR A 506 23.59 4.52 7.46
C THR A 506 22.30 3.71 7.44
N ILE A 507 22.19 2.66 8.26
CA ILE A 507 20.95 1.86 8.35
C ILE A 507 19.95 2.61 9.25
N ARG A 508 18.81 3.02 8.67
CA ARG A 508 17.69 3.62 9.42
C ARG A 508 16.89 2.56 10.17
N ARG A 509 16.59 1.45 9.48
CA ARG A 509 15.76 0.36 10.00
C ARG A 509 16.10 -0.93 9.26
N SER A 510 16.11 -2.06 9.98
CA SER A 510 16.19 -3.39 9.37
C SER A 510 15.04 -4.27 9.84
N ILE A 511 14.60 -5.17 8.97
CA ILE A 511 13.56 -6.16 9.25
C ILE A 511 13.98 -7.49 8.64
N TRP A 512 13.89 -8.56 9.44
CA TRP A 512 13.94 -9.92 8.91
C TRP A 512 12.56 -10.33 8.43
N ASP A 513 12.50 -10.96 7.26
CA ASP A 513 11.24 -11.51 6.79
C ASP A 513 10.80 -12.67 7.70
N HIS A 514 9.61 -12.55 8.28
CA HIS A 514 9.02 -13.56 9.16
C HIS A 514 7.86 -14.23 8.41
N SER A 515 8.13 -15.40 7.82
CA SER A 515 7.17 -16.27 7.14
C SER A 515 6.64 -15.82 5.78
N PRO A 516 6.38 -16.79 4.87
CA PRO A 516 6.00 -16.51 3.49
C PRO A 516 4.72 -15.69 3.51
N SER A 517 4.73 -14.59 2.76
CA SER A 517 3.53 -13.85 2.45
C SER A 517 2.48 -14.84 1.96
N ASN A 518 1.40 -15.04 2.75
CA ASN A 518 0.17 -15.68 2.28
C ASN A 518 -0.49 -14.73 1.28
N ILE A 519 0.19 -14.45 0.16
CA ILE A 519 -0.44 -13.88 -1.02
C ILE A 519 -1.20 -15.07 -1.61
N CYS A 520 -2.46 -15.18 -1.20
CA CYS A 520 -3.44 -16.02 -1.87
C CYS A 520 -3.33 -15.67 -3.37
N HIS A 521 -2.95 -16.66 -4.18
CA HIS A 521 -2.72 -16.52 -5.61
C HIS A 521 -3.80 -15.63 -6.24
N SER A 522 -3.42 -14.45 -6.73
CA SER A 522 -4.33 -13.65 -7.57
C SER A 522 -4.62 -14.50 -8.81
N GLN A 523 -5.87 -14.92 -8.95
CA GLN A 523 -6.38 -15.43 -10.21
C GLN A 523 -6.12 -14.35 -11.28
N ARG A 524 -5.38 -14.73 -12.32
CA ARG A 524 -5.30 -13.92 -13.54
C ARG A 524 -6.69 -13.84 -14.15
N PRO A 525 -7.05 -12.72 -14.81
CA PRO A 525 -8.35 -12.60 -15.47
C PRO A 525 -8.41 -13.55 -16.67
N ASP A 526 -9.51 -14.29 -16.75
CA ASP A 526 -9.84 -15.22 -17.83
C ASP A 526 -9.90 -14.51 -19.18
N SER A 527 -9.33 -15.16 -20.20
CA SER A 527 -9.63 -14.88 -21.60
C SER A 527 -10.01 -16.18 -22.31
N ALA A 528 -11.31 -16.26 -22.62
CA ALA A 528 -11.96 -16.96 -23.74
C ALA A 528 -11.80 -18.49 -23.89
N SER A 529 -12.83 -19.19 -23.43
CA SER A 529 -13.62 -20.24 -24.10
C SER A 529 -13.05 -20.96 -25.34
N SER A 530 -12.88 -22.28 -25.21
CA SER A 530 -13.43 -23.24 -26.19
C SER A 530 -13.62 -24.63 -25.58
N SER A 531 -14.74 -25.22 -25.96
CA SER A 531 -15.45 -26.41 -25.48
C SER A 531 -14.78 -27.78 -25.71
N SER A 532 -15.06 -28.68 -24.75
CA SER A 532 -15.52 -30.07 -24.91
C SER A 532 -14.63 -31.13 -25.60
N LEU A 533 -14.26 -32.20 -24.87
CA LEU A 533 -14.85 -33.56 -24.92
C LEU A 533 -13.92 -34.59 -24.26
N ASN A 534 -14.54 -35.54 -23.56
CA ASN A 534 -13.93 -36.74 -22.99
C ASN A 534 -13.31 -37.63 -24.07
N GLU A 535 -12.19 -38.30 -23.77
CA GLU A 535 -12.02 -39.72 -24.10
C GLU A 535 -10.89 -40.37 -23.29
N SER A 536 -11.21 -41.55 -22.77
CA SER A 536 -10.35 -42.50 -22.06
C SER A 536 -9.45 -43.28 -23.03
N SER A 537 -8.17 -43.49 -22.69
CA SER A 537 -7.46 -44.70 -23.11
C SER A 537 -6.22 -44.97 -22.24
N ASP A 538 -6.07 -46.25 -21.94
CA ASP A 538 -5.09 -46.90 -21.07
C ASP A 538 -3.64 -46.85 -21.54
N ASP A 539 -2.76 -46.97 -20.54
CA ASP A 539 -1.44 -47.60 -20.52
C ASP A 539 -0.35 -47.21 -21.53
N LYS A 540 0.67 -46.50 -21.01
CA LYS A 540 2.07 -46.99 -21.02
C LYS A 540 2.98 -46.16 -20.09
N LYS A 541 3.57 -46.89 -19.12
CA LYS A 541 4.74 -46.56 -18.28
C LYS A 541 5.59 -45.36 -18.69
N ALA A 542 5.73 -44.40 -17.75
CA ALA A 542 6.99 -43.70 -17.52
C ALA A 542 7.11 -43.33 -16.02
N ASP A 543 7.85 -44.13 -15.25
CA ASP A 543 8.20 -43.97 -13.83
C ASP A 543 9.01 -42.69 -13.48
N SER A 544 9.00 -41.66 -14.33
CA SER A 544 9.83 -40.46 -14.19
C SER A 544 9.15 -39.29 -13.46
N SER A 545 7.83 -39.31 -13.28
CA SER A 545 7.06 -38.24 -12.61
C SER A 545 6.99 -38.35 -11.09
N SER A 546 7.36 -39.50 -10.51
CA SER A 546 7.26 -39.73 -9.06
C SER A 546 8.39 -39.08 -8.25
N GLN A 547 9.52 -38.74 -8.88
CA GLN A 547 10.66 -38.09 -8.24
C GLN A 547 10.63 -36.56 -8.36
N THR A 548 10.13 -36.01 -9.48
CA THR A 548 10.02 -34.56 -9.70
C THR A 548 9.14 -33.90 -8.63
N GLY A 549 8.03 -34.54 -8.24
CA GLY A 549 7.17 -34.08 -7.15
C GLY A 549 7.76 -34.24 -5.73
N LYS A 550 8.87 -34.98 -5.54
CA LYS A 550 9.48 -35.21 -4.21
C LYS A 550 10.48 -34.13 -3.81
N LEU A 551 11.25 -33.57 -4.75
CA LEU A 551 12.27 -32.54 -4.46
C LEU A 551 11.65 -31.14 -4.29
N VAL A 552 10.61 -30.82 -5.06
CA VAL A 552 9.80 -29.59 -4.88
C VAL A 552 9.16 -29.54 -3.48
N LYS A 553 8.92 -30.70 -2.85
CA LYS A 553 8.43 -30.77 -1.46
C LYS A 553 9.50 -30.48 -0.41
N ILE A 554 10.78 -30.42 -0.78
CA ILE A 554 11.93 -30.23 0.14
C ILE A 554 12.48 -28.81 0.06
N VAL A 555 12.18 -28.04 -0.98
CA VAL A 555 12.65 -26.65 -1.13
C VAL A 555 11.45 -25.73 -1.14
N ASP A 556 11.50 -24.67 -0.34
CA ASP A 556 10.57 -23.56 -0.46
C ASP A 556 10.99 -22.66 -1.61
N LEU A 557 10.14 -22.56 -2.63
CA LEU A 557 10.36 -21.76 -3.84
C LEU A 557 9.71 -20.37 -3.73
N THR A 558 9.26 -19.98 -2.53
CA THR A 558 8.69 -18.65 -2.29
C THR A 558 9.69 -17.56 -2.64
N GLU A 559 9.25 -16.59 -3.44
CA GLU A 559 10.06 -15.42 -3.80
C GLU A 559 10.10 -14.45 -2.62
N MET A 560 11.30 -14.20 -2.11
CA MET A 560 11.52 -13.24 -1.02
C MET A 560 11.94 -11.92 -1.66
N SER A 561 11.00 -11.01 -1.87
CA SER A 561 11.29 -9.67 -2.38
C SER A 561 10.48 -8.61 -1.67
N LYS A 562 11.06 -7.42 -1.51
CA LYS A 562 10.31 -6.22 -1.12
C LYS A 562 10.25 -5.22 -2.27
N GLY A 563 9.06 -4.71 -2.52
CA GLY A 563 8.76 -3.83 -3.65
C GLY A 563 7.95 -2.59 -3.26
N PRO A 564 7.26 -1.95 -4.21
CA PRO A 564 6.48 -0.74 -3.96
C PRO A 564 5.27 -1.02 -3.06
N GLN A 565 4.79 -2.27 -3.07
CA GLN A 565 3.74 -2.77 -2.19
C GLN A 565 4.16 -2.84 -0.72
N ASP A 566 5.46 -2.96 -0.46
CA ASP A 566 6.02 -3.02 0.88
C ASP A 566 6.41 -1.62 1.33
N MET A 567 5.52 -0.90 2.01
CA MET A 567 5.81 0.43 2.55
C MET A 567 7.13 0.46 3.36
N PRO A 568 8.05 1.42 3.12
CA PRO A 568 7.96 2.61 2.27
C PRO A 568 8.46 2.44 0.81
N GLY A 569 8.67 1.20 0.34
CA GLY A 569 8.90 0.86 -1.07
C GLY A 569 10.34 0.95 -1.60
N HIS A 570 11.30 1.35 -0.78
CA HIS A 570 12.72 1.52 -1.14
C HIS A 570 13.65 0.59 -0.34
N TRP A 571 13.27 -0.69 -0.25
CA TRP A 571 14.00 -1.70 0.53
C TRP A 571 15.23 -2.24 -0.19
N LEU A 572 16.31 -2.42 0.56
CA LEU A 572 17.55 -3.06 0.09
C LEU A 572 17.89 -4.30 0.90
N VAL A 573 18.51 -5.28 0.27
CA VAL A 573 18.91 -6.52 0.94
C VAL A 573 20.28 -6.36 1.58
N THR A 574 20.34 -6.58 2.90
CA THR A 574 21.57 -6.42 3.72
C THR A 574 21.95 -7.68 4.48
N GLY A 575 21.14 -8.74 4.40
CA GLY A 575 21.47 -10.05 4.97
C GLY A 575 20.57 -11.13 4.42
N ALA A 576 21.00 -12.38 4.54
CA ALA A 576 20.14 -13.53 4.28
C ALA A 576 20.61 -14.74 5.09
N LYS A 577 19.73 -15.72 5.26
CA LYS A 577 20.06 -17.01 5.86
C LYS A 577 19.20 -18.12 5.30
N LEU A 578 19.72 -19.33 5.34
CA LEU A 578 18.93 -20.53 5.10
C LEU A 578 18.29 -20.99 6.41
N GLY A 579 17.22 -21.77 6.33
CA GLY A 579 16.54 -22.36 7.47
C GLY A 579 15.91 -23.70 7.11
N VAL A 580 15.43 -24.41 8.13
CA VAL A 580 14.65 -25.63 7.95
C VAL A 580 13.29 -25.47 8.61
N GLU A 581 12.21 -25.52 7.82
CA GLU A 581 10.83 -25.45 8.33
C GLU A 581 10.01 -26.63 7.82
N LYS A 582 9.47 -27.43 8.75
CA LYS A 582 8.69 -28.64 8.44
C LYS A 582 9.41 -29.58 7.46
N GLY A 583 10.75 -29.64 7.55
CA GLY A 583 11.62 -30.43 6.69
C GLY A 583 11.83 -29.89 5.28
N LYS A 584 11.56 -28.60 5.07
CA LYS A 584 11.88 -27.86 3.85
C LYS A 584 13.02 -26.88 4.07
N ILE A 585 13.89 -26.73 3.08
CA ILE A 585 14.89 -25.68 2.99
C ILE A 585 14.17 -24.37 2.69
N VAL A 586 14.27 -23.40 3.59
CA VAL A 586 13.69 -22.06 3.44
C VAL A 586 14.79 -21.01 3.32
N LEU A 587 14.48 -19.92 2.61
CA LEU A 587 15.33 -18.74 2.54
C LEU A 587 14.68 -17.60 3.32
N ARG A 588 15.46 -16.95 4.18
CA ARG A 588 15.04 -15.75 4.92
C ARG A 588 15.95 -14.60 4.56
N VAL A 589 15.37 -13.45 4.27
CA VAL A 589 16.07 -12.26 3.81
C VAL A 589 15.91 -11.14 4.83
N LYS A 590 16.98 -10.39 5.07
CA LYS A 590 16.99 -9.17 5.87
C LYS A 590 16.97 -7.98 4.93
N TYR A 591 15.93 -7.16 5.07
CA TYR A 591 15.78 -5.91 4.34
C TYR A 591 16.11 -4.74 5.24
N SER A 592 16.75 -3.71 4.68
CA SER A 592 17.05 -2.48 5.39
C SER A 592 16.65 -1.25 4.58
N LEU A 593 16.26 -0.20 5.30
CA LEU A 593 16.12 1.15 4.81
C LEU A 593 17.39 1.91 5.16
N LEU A 594 17.88 2.70 4.22
CA LEU A 594 19.07 3.52 4.40
C LEU A 594 18.67 4.98 4.65
N ASN A 595 19.46 5.67 5.47
CA ASN A 595 19.59 7.12 5.40
C ASN A 595 20.73 7.39 4.41
N TYR A 596 20.43 8.16 3.37
CA TYR A 596 21.32 8.40 2.25
C TYR A 596 22.26 9.57 2.50
#